data_AF-A0A447N2K4-F1
#
_entry.id   AF-A0A447N2K4-F1
#
_cell.length_a   1.000
_cell.length_b   1.000
_cell.length_c   1.000
_cell.angle_alpha   90.00
_cell.angle_beta   90.00
_cell.angle_gamma   90.00
#
_symmetry.space_group_name_H-M   'P 1'
#
loop_
_entity.id
_entity.type
_entity.pdbx_description
1 polymer ?
#
loop_
_entity_poly.entity_id
_entity_poly.type
_entity_poly.pdbx_seq_one_letter_code
_entity_poly.pdbx_strand_id
1 'polypeptide(L)'
;MKETKLMPAQTTSVATAMGEMVDIVAEYRNTHNAIGYTFRYYATQMHSNKEIKLLAINDVAPTVENIRNGSYPYTVDVYMVTREHPTAETQKLVDWFLSPQGQQLVQDVGYVPLYPAAK
;
A
#
# COMPACT_ATOMS: atom_id res chain seq x y z
N MET A 1 5.30 -42.77 20.86
CA MET A 1 5.25 -41.30 20.78
C MET A 1 6.47 -40.64 21.43
N LYS A 2 7.70 -41.04 21.07
CA LYS A 2 8.92 -40.56 21.77
C LYS A 2 9.88 -39.72 20.92
N GLU A 3 9.55 -39.40 19.66
CA GLU A 3 10.48 -38.72 18.75
C GLU A 3 9.93 -37.50 18.02
N THR A 4 8.83 -36.92 18.50
CA THR A 4 8.35 -35.65 17.92
C THR A 4 9.07 -34.51 18.62
N LYS A 5 10.08 -33.94 17.96
CA LYS A 5 10.79 -32.75 18.44
C LYS A 5 9.79 -31.61 18.63
N LEU A 6 9.72 -31.07 19.84
CA LEU A 6 8.86 -29.93 20.16
C LEU A 6 9.20 -28.77 19.21
N MET A 7 8.18 -28.19 18.60
CA MET A 7 8.36 -26.98 17.81
C MET A 7 8.88 -25.86 18.74
N PRO A 8 9.82 -25.02 18.27
CA PRO A 8 10.25 -23.87 19.04
C PRO A 8 9.07 -22.94 19.34
N ALA A 9 9.13 -22.27 20.50
CA ALA A 9 8.12 -21.31 20.91
C ALA A 9 7.95 -20.23 19.85
N GLN A 10 6.70 -19.88 19.55
CA GLN A 10 6.41 -18.80 18.61
C GLN A 10 6.79 -17.48 19.27
N THR A 11 7.67 -16.73 18.60
CA THR A 11 8.05 -15.37 18.98
C THR A 11 7.28 -14.41 18.09
N THR A 12 6.65 -13.39 18.66
CA THR A 12 5.97 -12.34 17.90
C THR A 12 6.90 -11.14 17.78
N SER A 13 7.17 -10.71 16.55
CA SER A 13 7.82 -9.42 16.32
C SER A 13 6.80 -8.29 16.56
N VAL A 14 7.19 -7.23 17.27
CA VAL A 14 6.34 -6.05 17.48
C VAL A 14 6.92 -4.91 16.68
N ALA A 15 6.14 -4.34 15.76
CA ALA A 15 6.62 -3.33 14.85
C ALA A 15 6.70 -2.01 15.61
N THR A 16 7.90 -1.43 15.58
CA THR A 16 8.19 -0.11 16.13
C THR A 16 8.12 0.95 15.03
N ALA A 17 8.18 0.55 13.75
CA ALA A 17 8.10 1.43 12.58
C ALA A 17 7.28 0.85 11.41
N MET A 18 6.86 1.70 10.47
CA MET A 18 6.06 1.29 9.29
C MET A 18 6.77 0.31 8.36
N GLY A 19 8.12 0.32 8.31
CA GLY A 19 8.89 -0.67 7.55
C GLY A 19 8.76 -2.09 8.12
N GLU A 20 8.70 -2.20 9.45
CA GLU A 20 8.57 -3.48 10.18
C GLU A 20 7.13 -4.02 10.16
N MET A 21 6.13 -3.16 9.91
CA MET A 21 4.76 -3.62 9.64
C MET A 21 4.73 -4.54 8.43
N VAL A 22 5.64 -4.36 7.48
CA VAL A 22 5.74 -5.26 6.33
C VAL A 22 6.32 -6.60 6.74
N ASP A 23 7.24 -6.66 7.70
CA ASP A 23 7.77 -7.91 8.25
C ASP A 23 6.75 -8.63 9.16
N ILE A 24 5.88 -7.91 9.87
CA ILE A 24 4.75 -8.48 10.63
C ILE A 24 3.62 -8.92 9.72
N VAL A 25 3.32 -8.15 8.68
CA VAL A 25 2.41 -8.60 7.63
C VAL A 25 3.08 -9.70 6.81
N ALA A 26 4.42 -9.80 6.73
CA ALA A 26 5.15 -10.91 6.12
C ALA A 26 5.39 -12.09 7.08
N GLU A 27 5.11 -11.94 8.39
CA GLU A 27 4.64 -13.04 9.26
C GLU A 27 3.26 -13.54 8.81
N TYR A 28 2.70 -13.04 7.69
CA TYR A 28 1.96 -13.89 6.77
C TYR A 28 2.87 -15.06 6.39
N ARG A 29 2.78 -16.13 7.18
CA ARG A 29 3.51 -17.40 7.01
C ARG A 29 3.12 -18.15 5.74
N ASN A 30 2.48 -17.46 4.77
CA ASN A 30 1.77 -17.99 3.62
C ASN A 30 1.03 -19.28 3.99
N THR A 31 0.44 -19.30 5.19
CA THR A 31 -0.30 -20.45 5.66
C THR A 31 -1.52 -20.55 4.76
N HIS A 32 -1.87 -21.78 4.42
CA HIS A 32 -2.79 -22.11 3.32
C HIS A 32 -4.15 -21.38 3.35
N ASN A 33 -4.54 -20.81 4.50
CA ASN A 33 -5.83 -20.16 4.73
C ASN A 33 -5.73 -18.76 5.36
N ALA A 34 -4.57 -18.09 5.30
CA ALA A 34 -4.43 -16.75 5.86
C ALA A 34 -5.07 -15.67 4.97
N ILE A 35 -5.64 -14.66 5.61
CA ILE A 35 -6.15 -13.45 4.96
C ILE A 35 -5.68 -12.22 5.76
N GLY A 36 -5.32 -11.15 5.06
CA GLY A 36 -4.86 -9.91 5.66
C GLY A 36 -5.16 -8.72 4.76
N TYR A 37 -4.90 -7.52 5.28
CA TYR A 37 -5.00 -6.28 4.53
C TYR A 37 -3.68 -5.52 4.61
N THR A 38 -3.35 -4.82 3.54
CA THR A 38 -2.18 -3.94 3.44
C THR A 38 -2.42 -2.92 2.33
N PHE A 39 -1.57 -1.91 2.25
CA PHE A 39 -1.59 -1.02 1.09
C PHE A 39 -1.15 -1.77 -0.16
N ARG A 40 -1.82 -1.50 -1.27
CA ARG A 40 -1.52 -2.09 -2.59
C ARG A 40 -0.03 -2.04 -2.92
N TYR A 41 0.62 -0.93 -2.62
CA TYR A 41 2.07 -0.72 -2.81
C TYR A 41 2.93 -1.83 -2.21
N TYR A 42 2.67 -2.22 -0.96
CA TYR A 42 3.48 -3.22 -0.27
C TYR A 42 3.36 -4.60 -0.92
N ALA A 43 2.14 -4.97 -1.33
CA ALA A 43 1.87 -6.25 -1.97
C ALA A 43 2.31 -6.31 -3.45
N THR A 44 2.30 -5.19 -4.17
CA THR A 44 2.61 -5.19 -5.62
C THR A 44 4.04 -4.79 -5.95
N GLN A 45 4.66 -3.88 -5.19
CA GLN A 45 5.98 -3.32 -5.50
C GLN A 45 7.05 -3.78 -4.49
N MET A 46 6.84 -3.54 -3.20
CA MET A 46 7.88 -3.75 -2.17
C MET A 46 8.15 -5.23 -1.89
N HIS A 47 7.09 -6.04 -1.80
CA HIS A 47 7.16 -7.50 -1.64
C HIS A 47 6.31 -8.16 -2.70
N SER A 48 6.74 -8.05 -3.96
CA SER A 48 6.09 -8.71 -5.10
C SER A 48 6.25 -10.23 -5.03
N ASN A 49 5.63 -10.86 -4.04
CA ASN A 49 5.50 -12.30 -3.97
C ASN A 49 4.30 -12.72 -4.84
N LYS A 50 4.58 -13.46 -5.93
CA LYS A 50 3.56 -13.98 -6.86
C LYS A 50 2.56 -14.94 -6.20
N GLU A 51 2.85 -15.43 -5.01
CA GLU A 51 1.96 -16.29 -4.24
C GLU A 51 0.86 -15.51 -3.51
N ILE A 52 1.03 -14.19 -3.31
CA ILE A 52 0.01 -13.34 -2.71
C ILE A 52 -1.02 -12.97 -3.77
N LYS A 53 -2.28 -13.33 -3.51
CA LYS A 53 -3.41 -12.99 -4.37
C LYS A 53 -4.13 -11.77 -3.83
N LEU A 54 -4.27 -10.74 -4.65
CA LEU A 54 -5.15 -9.61 -4.35
C LEU A 54 -6.59 -10.01 -4.66
N LEU A 55 -7.47 -9.88 -3.67
CA LEU A 55 -8.88 -10.25 -3.81
C LEU A 55 -9.66 -9.12 -4.50
N ALA A 56 -10.55 -9.51 -5.41
CA ALA A 56 -11.58 -8.62 -5.92
C ALA A 56 -12.71 -8.48 -4.89
N ILE A 57 -13.29 -7.30 -4.80
CA ILE A 57 -14.41 -7.00 -3.91
C ILE A 57 -15.60 -6.64 -4.79
N ASN A 58 -16.70 -7.37 -4.65
CA ASN A 58 -17.88 -7.24 -5.53
C ASN A 58 -17.48 -7.28 -7.02
N ASP A 59 -16.65 -8.26 -7.39
CA ASP A 59 -16.10 -8.44 -8.75
C ASP A 59 -15.20 -7.30 -9.27
N VAL A 60 -14.87 -6.31 -8.42
CA VAL A 60 -13.93 -5.22 -8.76
C VAL A 60 -12.54 -5.53 -8.20
N ALA A 61 -11.56 -5.70 -9.09
CA ALA A 61 -10.16 -5.92 -8.71
C ALA A 61 -9.46 -4.61 -8.29
N PRO A 62 -8.46 -4.65 -7.39
CA PRO A 62 -7.69 -3.47 -6.94
C PRO A 62 -6.65 -3.00 -8.00
N THR A 63 -7.11 -2.65 -9.19
CA THR A 63 -6.28 -2.10 -10.27
C THR A 63 -6.11 -0.59 -10.12
N VAL A 64 -5.08 -0.02 -10.74
CA VAL A 64 -4.87 1.43 -10.78
C VAL A 64 -6.08 2.14 -11.37
N GLU A 65 -6.69 1.56 -12.40
CA GLU A 65 -7.89 2.09 -13.05
C GLU A 65 -9.10 2.08 -12.12
N ASN A 66 -9.37 0.95 -11.46
CA ASN A 66 -10.53 0.80 -10.56
C ASN A 66 -10.40 1.65 -9.29
N ILE A 67 -9.18 1.85 -8.81
CA ILE A 67 -8.92 2.75 -7.68
C ILE A 67 -9.14 4.21 -8.12
N ARG A 68 -8.58 4.62 -9.26
CA ARG A 68 -8.69 6.00 -9.75
C ARG A 68 -10.13 6.39 -10.09
N ASN A 69 -10.91 5.48 -10.68
CA ASN A 69 -12.30 5.76 -11.04
C ASN A 69 -13.29 5.56 -9.87
N GLY A 70 -12.80 5.19 -8.68
CA GLY A 70 -13.62 5.01 -7.48
C GLY A 70 -14.47 3.73 -7.44
N SER A 71 -14.33 2.81 -8.40
CA SER A 71 -15.09 1.56 -8.41
C SER A 71 -14.59 0.55 -7.37
N TYR A 72 -13.30 0.57 -7.02
CA TYR A 72 -12.77 -0.27 -5.95
C TYR A 72 -13.12 0.34 -4.59
N PRO A 73 -13.85 -0.36 -3.70
CA PRO A 73 -14.46 0.26 -2.52
C PRO A 73 -13.51 0.49 -1.35
N TYR A 74 -12.35 -0.18 -1.29
CA TYR A 74 -11.39 -0.04 -0.20
C TYR A 74 -10.20 0.79 -0.64
N THR A 75 -10.39 2.09 -0.65
CA THR A 75 -9.37 3.09 -0.96
C THR A 75 -9.26 4.09 0.18
N VAL A 76 -8.12 4.76 0.25
CA VAL A 76 -7.92 5.93 1.11
C VAL A 76 -7.23 7.00 0.29
N ASP A 77 -7.69 8.23 0.46
CA ASP A 77 -7.08 9.38 -0.16
C ASP A 77 -5.92 9.88 0.68
N VAL A 78 -4.88 10.37 0.00
CA VAL A 78 -3.75 11.04 0.63
C VAL A 78 -3.90 12.54 0.39
N TYR A 79 -4.03 13.30 1.47
CA TYR A 79 -4.25 14.74 1.40
C TYR A 79 -3.00 15.52 1.80
N MET A 80 -2.72 16.59 1.06
CA MET A 80 -1.88 17.68 1.54
C MET A 80 -2.77 18.69 2.25
N VAL A 81 -2.51 18.93 3.54
CA VAL A 81 -3.33 19.83 4.36
C VAL A 81 -2.52 21.08 4.70
N THR A 82 -3.10 22.25 4.41
CA THR A 82 -2.54 23.57 4.72
C THR A 82 -3.49 24.36 5.62
N ARG A 83 -2.98 25.45 6.22
CA ARG A 83 -3.85 26.48 6.81
C ARG A 83 -4.55 27.25 5.69
N GLU A 84 -5.65 27.95 6.00
CA GLU A 84 -6.47 28.70 5.03
C GLU A 84 -5.68 29.67 4.14
N HIS A 85 -4.57 30.22 4.66
CA HIS A 85 -3.68 31.13 3.95
C HIS A 85 -2.23 30.60 3.98
N PRO A 86 -1.86 29.65 3.09
CA PRO A 86 -0.48 29.19 3.01
C PRO A 86 0.43 30.29 2.45
N THR A 87 1.73 30.19 2.73
CA THR A 87 2.70 31.07 2.07
C THR A 87 2.78 30.73 0.57
N ALA A 88 3.27 31.68 -0.24
CA ALA A 88 3.49 31.43 -1.67
C ALA A 88 4.38 30.21 -1.92
N GLU A 89 5.41 29.98 -1.09
CA GLU A 89 6.29 28.82 -1.21
C GLU A 89 5.60 27.51 -0.85
N THR A 90 4.72 27.51 0.16
CA THR A 90 3.89 26.33 0.47
C THR A 90 2.93 26.02 -0.67
N GLN A 91 2.29 27.04 -1.26
CA GLN A 91 1.37 26.85 -2.38
C GLN A 91 2.09 26.27 -3.61
N LYS A 92 3.28 26.77 -3.95
CA LYS A 92 4.11 26.23 -5.04
C LYS A 92 4.39 24.74 -4.88
N LEU A 93 4.62 24.27 -3.66
CA LEU A 93 4.85 22.84 -3.39
C LEU A 93 3.58 22.01 -3.62
N VAL A 94 2.42 22.49 -3.16
CA VAL A 94 1.12 21.84 -3.41
C VAL A 94 0.86 21.76 -4.91
N ASP A 95 1.03 22.88 -5.62
CA ASP A 95 0.83 22.96 -7.07
C ASP A 95 1.77 22.02 -7.83
N TRP A 96 3.01 21.88 -7.35
CA TRP A 96 3.98 20.94 -7.94
C TRP A 96 3.54 19.48 -7.79
N PHE A 97 3.03 19.07 -6.62
CA PHE A 97 2.49 17.72 -6.44
C PHE A 97 1.28 17.46 -7.34
N LEU A 98 0.47 18.49 -7.61
CA LEU A 98 -0.68 18.43 -8.51
C LEU A 98 -0.30 18.53 -10.00
N SER A 99 0.96 18.83 -10.33
CA SER A 99 1.47 18.91 -11.70
C SER A 99 1.74 17.52 -12.30
N PRO A 100 1.93 17.42 -13.63
CA PRO A 100 2.25 16.14 -14.28
C PRO A 100 3.50 15.46 -13.69
N GLN A 101 4.52 16.25 -13.31
CA GLN A 101 5.73 15.73 -12.69
C GLN A 101 5.45 15.16 -11.29
N GLY A 102 4.64 15.86 -10.49
CA GLY A 102 4.23 15.37 -9.17
C GLY A 102 3.39 14.11 -9.25
N GLN A 103 2.47 14.01 -10.21
CA GLN A 103 1.69 12.80 -10.43
C GLN A 103 2.54 11.62 -10.93
N GLN A 104 3.59 11.89 -11.73
CA GLN A 104 4.55 10.85 -12.11
C GLN A 104 5.28 10.30 -10.88
N LEU A 105 5.75 11.18 -9.97
CA LEU A 105 6.37 10.74 -8.72
C LEU A 105 5.42 9.86 -7.90
N VAL A 106 4.14 10.25 -7.74
CA VAL A 106 3.12 9.46 -7.02
C VAL A 106 3.00 8.06 -7.61
N GLN A 107 3.03 7.93 -8.94
CA GLN A 107 3.01 6.64 -9.61
C GLN A 107 4.29 5.84 -9.38
N ASP A 108 5.46 6.48 -9.45
CA ASP A 108 6.76 5.83 -9.30
C ASP A 108 6.96 5.25 -7.89
N VAL A 109 6.45 5.96 -6.86
CA VAL A 109 6.41 5.45 -5.48
C VAL A 109 5.24 4.49 -5.22
N GLY A 110 4.49 4.12 -6.26
CA GLY A 110 3.52 3.05 -6.29
C GLY A 110 2.13 3.35 -5.70
N TYR A 111 1.81 4.64 -5.53
CA TYR A 111 0.45 5.11 -5.27
C TYR A 111 -0.31 5.33 -6.58
N VAL A 112 -1.62 5.55 -6.48
CA VAL A 112 -2.48 5.81 -7.64
C VAL A 112 -2.58 7.33 -7.85
N PRO A 113 -2.10 7.87 -8.99
CA PRO A 113 -2.20 9.30 -9.26
C PRO A 113 -3.65 9.69 -9.62
N LEU A 114 -3.99 10.95 -9.37
CA LEU A 114 -5.31 11.55 -9.61
C LEU A 114 -5.72 11.46 -11.08
N TYR A 115 -4.74 11.56 -11.98
CA TYR A 115 -4.91 11.40 -13.42
C TYR A 115 -3.74 10.61 -14.00
N PRO A 116 -3.89 10.05 -15.22
CA PRO A 116 -2.78 9.34 -15.86
C PRO A 116 -1.56 10.25 -15.99
N ALA A 117 -0.42 9.83 -15.43
CA ALA A 117 0.82 10.56 -15.58
C ALA A 117 1.25 10.56 -17.06
N ALA A 118 1.78 11.68 -17.53
CA ALA A 118 2.30 11.79 -18.89
C ALA A 118 3.56 10.91 -19.01
N LYS A 119 3.57 10.02 -20.01
CA LYS A 119 4.75 9.21 -20.35
C LYS A 119 5.90 10.07 -20.83
#